data_AF-A0A923G0D9-F1
#
_entry.id   AF-A0A923G0D9-F1
#
_cell.length_a   1.000
_cell.length_b   1.000
_cell.length_c   1.000
_cell.angle_alpha   90.00
_cell.angle_beta   90.00
_cell.angle_gamma   90.00
#
_symmetry.space_group_name_H-M   'P 1'
#
loop_
_entity.id
_entity.type
_entity.pdbx_description
1 polymer ?
#
loop_
_entity_poly.entity_id
_entity_poly.type
_entity_poly.pdbx_seq_one_letter_code
_entity_poly.pdbx_strand_id
1 'polypeptide(L)' 'MLDEPNTHLDLLSLHALELMLGQFRGAMRVVAHDLAFIERLQPTGNLRL' A
#
# COMPACT_ATOMS: atom_id res chain seq x y z
N MET A 1 -9.98 0.60 4.48
CA MET A 1 -9.45 1.76 3.74
C MET A 1 -8.24 2.24 4.52
N LEU A 2 -7.09 2.36 3.87
CA LEU A 2 -5.85 2.81 4.48
C LEU A 2 -5.52 4.20 3.95
N ASP A 3 -5.18 5.12 4.85
CA ASP A 3 -4.78 6.49 4.52
C ASP A 3 -3.35 6.71 5.00
N GLU A 4 -2.46 7.02 4.05
CA GLU A 4 -1.02 7.16 4.28
C GLU A 4 -0.35 6.02 5.08
N PRO A 5 -0.57 4.73 4.75
CA PRO A 5 -0.10 3.63 5.57
C PRO A 5 1.43 3.46 5.59
N ASN A 6 2.14 4.10 4.67
CA ASN A 6 3.59 4.07 4.53
C ASN A 6 4.31 5.21 5.27
N THR A 7 3.59 6.14 5.89
CA THR A 7 4.18 7.33 6.53
C THR A 7 4.87 6.96 7.85
N HIS A 8 6.04 7.57 8.10
CA HIS A 8 6.89 7.34 9.27
C HIS A 8 7.41 5.90 9.45
N LEU A 9 7.27 5.04 8.42
CA LEU A 9 7.82 3.69 8.46
C LEU A 9 9.26 3.67 7.97
N ASP A 10 10.11 2.93 8.69
CA ASP A 10 11.39 2.50 8.14
C ASP A 10 11.22 1.44 7.04
N LEU A 11 12.30 1.13 6.32
CA LEU A 11 12.28 0.18 5.20
C LEU A 11 11.83 -1.23 5.60
N LEU A 12 12.19 -1.70 6.79
CA LEU A 12 11.82 -3.04 7.26
C LEU A 12 10.32 -3.10 7.53
N SER A 13 9.80 -2.08 8.21
CA SER A 13 8.38 -1.92 8.55
C SER A 13 7.54 -1.74 7.29
N LEU A 14 8.04 -0.99 6.30
CA LEU A 14 7.39 -0.83 4.99
C LEU A 14 7.28 -2.18 4.27
N HIS A 15 8.36 -2.97 4.25
CA HIS A 15 8.35 -4.28 3.63
C HIS A 15 7.39 -5.26 4.33
N ALA A 16 7.37 -5.25 5.67
CA ALA A 16 6.42 -6.05 6.44
C ALA A 16 4.96 -5.68 6.15
N LEU A 17 4.68 -4.38 6.02
CA LEU A 17 3.37 -3.87 5.62
C LEU A 17 2.99 -4.36 4.21
N GLU A 18 3.87 -4.22 3.22
CA GLU A 18 3.63 -4.68 1.85
C GLU A 18 3.30 -6.18 1.80
N LEU A 19 4.06 -7.01 2.53
CA LEU A 19 3.78 -8.44 2.66
C LEU A 19 2.40 -8.70 3.28
N MET A 20 2.08 -8.04 4.39
CA MET A 20 0.79 -8.20 5.07
C MET A 20 -0.38 -7.82 4.15
N LEU A 21 -0.28 -6.68 3.46
CA LEU A 21 -1.31 -6.22 2.53
C LEU A 21 -1.45 -7.16 1.33
N GLY A 22 -0.33 -7.71 0.82
CA GLY A 22 -0.34 -8.70 -0.26
C GLY A 22 -0.98 -10.04 0.10
N GLN A 23 -1.03 -10.41 1.39
CA GLN A 23 -1.73 -11.62 1.87
C GLN A 23 -3.22 -11.41 2.16
N PHE A 24 -3.72 -10.17 2.08
CA PHE A 24 -5.11 -9.86 2.39
C PHE A 24 -6.04 -10.37 1.27
N ARG A 25 -6.87 -11.38 1.56
CA ARG A 25 -7.79 -12.01 0.60
C ARG A 25 -9.13 -11.28 0.46
N GLY A 26 -9.09 -9.96 0.39
CA GLY A 26 -10.28 -9.12 0.25
C GLY A 26 -10.01 -7.87 -0.57
N ALA A 27 -11.05 -7.08 -0.83
CA ALA A 27 -10.89 -5.78 -1.46
C ALA A 27 -10.46 -4.73 -0.43
N MET A 28 -9.45 -3.94 -0.77
CA MET A 28 -9.06 -2.77 0.02
C MET A 28 -8.83 -1.57 -0.88
N ARG A 29 -8.94 -0.38 -0.29
CA ARG A 29 -8.57 0.88 -0.92
C ARG A 29 -7.43 1.50 -0.11
N VAL A 30 -6.38 1.89 -0.82
CA VAL A 30 -5.18 2.51 -0.26
C VAL A 30 -5.06 3.91 -0.84
N VAL A 31 -4.80 4.89 0.02
CA VAL A 31 -4.46 6.26 -0.33
C VAL A 31 -3.03 6.48 0.12
N ALA A 32 -2.14 6.81 -0.80
CA ALA A 32 -0.73 7.07 -0.52
C ALA A 32 -0.16 8.05 -1.54
N HIS A 33 0.82 8.84 -1.13
CA HIS A 33 1.55 9.76 -2.00
C HIS A 33 2.75 9.10 -2.71
N ASP A 34 3.22 7.96 -2.20
CA ASP A 34 4.36 7.20 -2.76
C ASP A 34 3.88 6.26 -3.87
N LEU A 35 4.22 6.59 -5.11
CA LEU A 35 3.87 5.78 -6.28
C LEU A 35 4.58 4.43 -6.29
N ALA A 36 5.81 4.35 -5.79
CA ALA A 36 6.55 3.10 -5.78
C ALA A 36 5.94 2.12 -4.78
N PHE A 37 5.46 2.60 -3.63
CA PHE A 37 4.67 1.79 -2.70
C PHE A 37 3.37 1.27 -3.34
N ILE A 38 2.61 2.14 -4.03
CA ILE A 38 1.37 1.74 -4.72
C ILE A 38 1.67 0.68 -5.79
N GLU A 39 2.71 0.86 -6.60
CA GLU A 39 3.08 -0.08 -7.66
C GLU A 39 3.46 -1.46 -7.10
N ARG A 40 4.16 -1.50 -5.96
CA ARG A 40 4.53 -2.77 -5.30
C ARG A 40 3.32 -3.56 -4.79
N LEU A 41 2.20 -2.90 -4.50
CA LEU A 41 0.95 -3.56 -4.09
C LEU A 41 0.17 -4.18 -5.27
N GLN A 42 0.56 -3.92 -6.52
CA GLN A 42 -0.10 -4.44 -7.73
C GLN A 42 -1.63 -4.24 -7.74
N PRO A 43 -2.13 -3.01 -7.56
CA PRO A 43 -3.56 -2.75 -7.45
C PRO A 43 -4.29 -3.08 -8.76
N THR A 44 -5.50 -3.63 -8.64
CA THR A 44 -6.35 -3.97 -9.79
C THR A 44 -6.87 -2.74 -10.54
N GLY A 45 -6.87 -1.56 -9.91
CA GLY A 45 -7.29 -0.31 -10.53
C GLY A 45 -6.71 0.89 -9.79
N ASN A 46 -6.49 1.98 -10.52
CA ASN A 46 -5.91 3.22 -9.99
C ASN A 46 -6.86 4.38 -10.27
N LEU A 47 -7.13 5.20 -9.23
CA LEU A 47 -7.82 6.47 -9.38
C LEU A 47 -6.82 7.58 -9.06
N ARG A 48 -6.56 8.45 -10.04
CA ARG A 48 -5.77 9.67 -9.85
C ARG A 48 -6.74 10.84 -9.90
N LEU A 49 -6.78 11.62 -8.81
CA LEU A 49 -7.53 12.86 -8.70
C LEU A 49 -6.59 14.05 -8.91
#